data_AF-A0A1A8V1Y3-F1
#
_entry.id   AF-A0A1A8V1Y3-F1
#
_cell.length_a   1.000
_cell.length_b   1.000
_cell.length_c   1.000
_cell.angle_alpha   90.00
_cell.angle_beta   90.00
_cell.angle_gamma   90.00
#
_symmetry.space_group_name_H-M   'P 1'
#
loop_
_entity.id
_entity.type
_entity.pdbx_description
1 polymer ?
#
loop_
_entity_poly.entity_id
_entity_poly.type
_entity_poly.pdbx_seq_one_letter_code
_entity_poly.pdbx_strand_id
1 'polypeptide(L)'
;QMVIEEVGVIQENLEIERICRESAEALASKLKRQNRSLKRKSMMMMSHLSPETITQISLADNEEEAEDFQSSRACVSSLCNTLISELQNKLEKTEKEKNELICEFESVKQELKETKEELMKEKHDNTVLISEKVQQKKLLEKYTRVSQFAVEEYEALQDTLHLEKNLRTEAETFARNMLVEQKKLKRQSDILMQSSSSSLALQEALSQVVSLTNDLEVERLQHQNQRRQMEEKLQSCEAQRELTTLRRKLELLEEERTESTIRCFKAEQEVRDLHFTVEELQKKLQTVANPPPAPAPPPPPPPPPPPPPSSSNPLSALLSLIRKKKDVSDDVQLLETDSTKPPEVDIRQLAVDEMMQRIKKGVQLRPVGQSPTRSRRKMERLPSNSAFQELKGIMVMGLTNEPCFTSPTFSVSCQKHLFLLEKGELQQKPPSA
;
A
#
# COMPACT_ATOMS: atom_id res chain seq x y z
N GLN A 1 21.14 11.78 23.12
CA GLN A 1 21.71 11.33 21.84
C GLN A 1 23.12 11.85 21.66
N MET A 2 23.33 13.17 21.57
CA MET A 2 24.65 13.81 21.41
C MET A 2 25.71 13.40 22.46
N VAL A 3 25.32 13.28 23.74
CA VAL A 3 26.24 12.84 24.82
C VAL A 3 26.68 11.37 24.65
N ILE A 4 25.86 10.52 24.03
CA ILE A 4 26.21 9.10 23.81
C ILE A 4 27.23 8.98 22.68
N GLU A 5 27.09 9.80 21.64
CA GLU A 5 28.05 9.89 20.53
C GLU A 5 29.39 10.47 21.00
N GLU A 6 29.36 11.54 21.80
CA GLU A 6 30.58 12.11 22.41
C GLU A 6 31.33 11.11 23.30
N VAL A 7 30.61 10.35 24.13
CA VAL A 7 31.22 9.29 24.95
C VAL A 7 31.80 8.18 24.08
N GLY A 8 31.14 7.83 22.97
CA GLY A 8 31.66 6.85 22.01
C GLY A 8 32.98 7.29 21.36
N VAL A 9 33.05 8.54 20.90
CA VAL A 9 34.28 9.12 20.33
C VAL A 9 35.42 9.19 21.36
N ILE A 10 35.10 9.53 22.61
CA ILE A 10 36.10 9.55 23.69
C ILE A 10 36.61 8.14 23.99
N GLN A 11 35.74 7.13 24.00
CA GLN A 11 36.15 5.74 24.20
C GLN A 11 37.02 5.21 23.08
N GLU A 12 36.70 5.53 21.83
CA GLU A 12 37.51 5.16 20.66
C GLU A 12 38.89 5.83 20.70
N ASN A 13 38.95 7.12 21.01
CA ASN A 13 40.22 7.84 21.15
C ASN A 13 41.11 7.28 22.27
N LEU A 14 40.51 6.93 23.42
CA LEU A 14 41.24 6.31 24.52
C LEU A 14 41.80 4.93 24.14
N GLU A 15 41.06 4.15 23.36
CA GLU A 15 41.52 2.84 22.89
C GLU A 15 42.67 2.98 21.90
N ILE A 16 42.60 3.96 20.98
CA ILE A 16 43.70 4.27 20.06
C ILE A 16 44.95 4.70 20.83
N GLU A 17 44.81 5.60 21.81
CA GLU A 17 45.94 6.06 22.63
C GLU A 17 46.58 4.91 23.41
N ARG A 18 45.76 4.01 23.97
CA ARG A 18 46.23 2.81 24.67
C ARG A 18 47.06 1.91 23.75
N ILE A 19 46.55 1.60 22.56
CA ILE A 19 47.25 0.73 21.58
C ILE A 19 48.56 1.39 21.12
N CYS A 20 48.55 2.69 20.82
CA CYS A 20 49.76 3.42 20.44
C CYS A 20 50.83 3.40 21.53
N ARG A 21 50.42 3.59 22.80
CA ARG A 21 51.33 3.52 23.95
C ARG A 21 51.91 2.13 24.13
N GLU A 22 51.08 1.09 24.10
CA GLU A 22 51.51 -0.30 24.23
C GLU A 22 52.51 -0.69 23.12
N SER A 23 52.24 -0.25 21.88
CA SER A 23 53.14 -0.45 20.73
C SER A 23 54.48 0.28 20.91
N ALA A 24 54.46 1.54 21.37
CA ALA A 24 55.67 2.31 21.63
C ALA A 24 56.52 1.70 22.76
N GLU A 25 55.90 1.24 23.85
CA GLU A 25 56.57 0.56 24.96
C GLU A 25 57.20 -0.77 24.52
N ALA A 26 56.51 -1.53 23.66
CA ALA A 26 57.04 -2.77 23.08
C ALA A 26 58.25 -2.49 22.18
N LEU A 27 58.18 -1.45 21.33
CA LEU A 27 59.28 -1.04 20.46
C LEU A 27 60.49 -0.56 21.27
N ALA A 28 60.27 0.30 22.27
CA ALA A 28 61.33 0.77 23.16
C ALA A 28 62.00 -0.39 23.91
N SER A 29 61.22 -1.37 24.37
CA SER A 29 61.74 -2.58 25.01
C SER A 29 62.57 -3.44 24.06
N LYS A 30 62.14 -3.60 22.81
CA LYS A 30 62.88 -4.31 21.76
C LYS A 30 64.20 -3.59 21.45
N LEU A 31 64.16 -2.27 21.27
CA LEU A 31 65.32 -1.44 20.97
C LEU A 31 66.33 -1.46 22.13
N LYS A 32 65.86 -1.43 23.38
CA LYS A 32 66.71 -1.59 24.58
C LYS A 32 67.40 -2.97 24.62
N ARG A 33 66.70 -4.05 24.28
CA ARG A 33 67.29 -5.40 24.20
C ARG A 33 68.32 -5.49 23.08
N GLN A 34 68.01 -4.94 21.91
CA GLN A 34 68.92 -4.88 20.78
C GLN A 34 70.17 -4.05 21.09
N ASN A 35 70.03 -2.85 21.65
CA ASN A 35 71.15 -2.01 22.08
C ASN A 35 72.00 -2.69 23.15
N ARG A 36 71.41 -3.40 24.10
CA ARG A 36 72.19 -4.17 25.10
C ARG A 36 72.94 -5.33 24.45
N SER A 37 72.36 -5.98 23.45
CA SER A 37 73.02 -7.02 22.66
C SER A 37 74.17 -6.43 21.83
N LEU A 38 73.92 -5.35 21.11
CA LEU A 38 74.89 -4.64 20.29
C LEU A 38 76.04 -4.11 21.14
N LYS A 39 75.77 -3.48 22.29
CA LYS A 39 76.79 -3.00 23.22
C LYS A 39 77.67 -4.14 23.74
N ARG A 40 77.10 -5.32 24.05
CA ARG A 40 77.89 -6.49 24.43
C ARG A 40 78.79 -7.00 23.30
N LYS A 41 78.25 -7.11 22.08
CA LYS A 41 79.00 -7.52 20.90
C LYS A 41 80.10 -6.52 20.56
N SER A 42 79.78 -5.23 20.54
CA SER A 42 80.73 -4.14 20.31
C SER A 42 81.82 -4.14 21.37
N MET A 43 81.48 -4.25 22.66
CA MET A 43 82.47 -4.33 23.75
C MET A 43 83.42 -5.54 23.58
N MET A 44 82.90 -6.70 23.19
CA MET A 44 83.72 -7.87 22.89
C MET A 44 84.68 -7.59 21.72
N MET A 45 84.19 -7.02 20.61
CA MET A 45 85.03 -6.68 19.46
C MET A 45 86.08 -5.61 19.80
N MET A 46 85.71 -4.58 20.56
CA MET A 46 86.62 -3.53 21.01
C MET A 46 87.74 -4.06 21.90
N SER A 47 87.52 -5.13 22.66
CA SER A 47 88.57 -5.76 23.48
C SER A 47 89.68 -6.44 22.66
N HIS A 48 89.42 -6.69 21.37
CA HIS A 48 90.37 -7.29 20.44
C HIS A 48 91.09 -6.25 19.55
N LEU A 49 90.83 -4.96 19.74
CA LEU A 49 91.45 -3.86 18.99
C LEU A 49 92.56 -3.20 19.83
N SER A 50 93.66 -2.83 19.21
CA SER A 50 94.73 -2.08 19.89
C SER A 50 94.32 -0.62 20.08
N PRO A 51 94.89 0.10 21.09
CA PRO A 51 94.58 1.51 21.32
C PRO A 51 94.78 2.41 20.09
N GLU A 52 95.78 2.10 19.26
CA GLU A 52 96.07 2.81 18.00
C GLU A 52 94.96 2.62 16.95
N THR A 53 94.42 1.40 16.83
CA THR A 53 93.29 1.11 15.93
C THR A 53 92.00 1.79 16.40
N ILE A 54 91.79 1.90 17.71
CA ILE A 54 90.62 2.59 18.29
C ILE A 54 90.67 4.11 18.02
N THR A 55 91.86 4.72 18.08
CA THR A 55 92.04 6.13 17.73
C THR A 55 91.87 6.41 16.23
N GLN A 56 92.15 5.44 15.35
CA GLN A 56 91.93 5.57 13.91
C GLN A 56 90.46 5.41 13.50
N ILE A 57 89.67 4.61 14.25
CA ILE A 57 88.24 4.39 13.98
C ILE A 57 87.37 5.49 14.63
N SER A 58 87.89 6.20 15.63
CA SER A 58 87.23 7.37 16.20
C SER A 58 87.25 8.49 15.16
N LEU A 59 86.25 8.48 14.27
CA LEU A 59 85.94 9.58 13.38
C LEU A 59 85.62 10.79 14.28
N ALA A 60 86.62 11.64 14.50
CA ALA A 60 86.33 13.05 14.72
C ALA A 60 85.56 13.50 13.47
N ASP A 61 84.43 14.18 13.65
CA ASP A 61 83.57 14.68 12.57
C ASP A 61 84.39 15.52 11.58
N ASN A 62 84.98 14.84 10.60
CA ASN A 62 85.59 15.40 9.43
C ASN A 62 84.72 14.91 8.28
N GLU A 63 83.88 15.81 7.80
CA GLU A 63 83.19 15.72 6.52
C GLU A 63 84.26 15.67 5.43
N GLU A 64 84.63 14.48 4.96
CA GLU A 64 85.37 14.33 3.71
C GLU A 64 84.66 13.35 2.77
N GLU A 65 84.67 13.78 1.52
CA GLU A 65 83.77 13.39 0.44
C GLU A 65 83.98 11.97 -0.08
N ALA A 66 82.97 11.55 -0.83
CA ALA A 66 82.87 10.33 -1.59
C ALA A 66 84.12 9.99 -2.41
N GLU A 67 84.63 8.77 -2.24
CA GLU A 67 85.35 8.07 -3.30
C GLU A 67 84.60 6.81 -3.74
N ASP A 68 84.32 6.81 -5.04
CA ASP A 68 83.61 5.82 -5.82
C ASP A 68 84.47 4.55 -5.97
N PHE A 69 84.24 3.54 -5.13
CA PHE A 69 84.90 2.24 -5.23
C PHE A 69 84.12 1.33 -6.20
N GLN A 70 84.18 1.65 -7.49
CA GLN A 70 83.69 0.75 -8.53
C GLN A 70 84.69 -0.39 -8.82
N SER A 71 84.11 -1.56 -9.06
CA SER A 71 84.71 -2.73 -9.72
C SER A 71 85.45 -3.73 -8.82
N SER A 72 84.69 -4.41 -7.96
CA SER A 72 85.11 -5.70 -7.41
C SER A 72 84.76 -6.84 -8.39
N ARG A 73 85.71 -7.12 -9.29
CA ARG A 73 86.13 -8.43 -9.82
C ARG A 73 85.05 -9.53 -9.90
N ALA A 74 84.44 -9.68 -11.09
CA ALA A 74 83.59 -10.81 -11.42
C ALA A 74 84.32 -12.16 -11.25
N CYS A 75 83.71 -13.09 -10.49
CA CYS A 75 84.16 -14.48 -10.39
C CYS A 75 84.00 -15.17 -11.77
N VAL A 76 85.10 -15.45 -12.48
CA VAL A 76 85.09 -16.08 -13.83
C VAL A 76 84.89 -17.61 -13.79
N SER A 77 84.60 -18.18 -12.62
CA SER A 77 84.31 -19.63 -12.52
C SER A 77 82.95 -19.92 -13.13
N SER A 78 82.87 -20.87 -14.06
CA SER A 78 81.60 -21.30 -14.68
C SER A 78 80.54 -21.65 -13.63
N LEU A 79 80.96 -22.21 -12.50
CA LEU A 79 80.11 -22.54 -11.35
C LEU A 79 79.52 -21.30 -10.64
N CYS A 80 80.28 -20.19 -10.57
CA CYS A 80 79.78 -18.91 -10.05
C CYS A 80 78.68 -18.36 -10.97
N ASN A 81 78.90 -18.40 -12.29
CA ASN A 81 77.94 -17.88 -13.26
C ASN A 81 76.64 -18.70 -13.28
N THR A 82 76.72 -20.03 -13.22
CA THR A 82 75.51 -20.89 -13.14
C THR A 82 74.72 -20.62 -11.86
N LEU A 83 75.40 -20.48 -10.70
CA LEU A 83 74.72 -20.19 -9.43
C LEU A 83 74.06 -18.81 -9.43
N ILE A 84 74.71 -17.79 -10.00
CA ILE A 84 74.13 -16.44 -10.13
C ILE A 84 72.88 -16.48 -11.02
N SER A 85 72.93 -17.16 -12.17
CA SER A 85 71.76 -17.29 -13.05
C SER A 85 70.62 -18.07 -12.40
N GLU A 86 70.90 -19.14 -11.65
CA GLU A 86 69.87 -19.87 -10.89
C GLU A 86 69.21 -19.00 -9.82
N LEU A 87 69.99 -18.18 -9.10
CA LEU A 87 69.47 -17.25 -8.11
C LEU A 87 68.66 -16.12 -8.76
N GLN A 88 69.08 -15.61 -9.91
CA GLN A 88 68.31 -14.63 -10.71
C GLN A 88 66.96 -15.19 -11.16
N ASN A 89 66.94 -16.43 -11.68
CA ASN A 89 65.70 -17.09 -12.08
C ASN A 89 64.76 -17.33 -10.89
N LYS A 90 65.30 -17.71 -9.72
CA LYS A 90 64.52 -17.84 -8.48
C LYS A 90 63.95 -16.51 -8.03
N LEU A 91 64.75 -15.44 -8.09
CA LEU A 91 64.30 -14.09 -7.75
C LEU A 91 63.19 -13.61 -8.69
N GLU A 92 63.34 -13.80 -10.00
CA GLU A 92 62.31 -13.44 -10.98
C GLU A 92 61.02 -14.25 -10.76
N LYS A 93 61.14 -15.56 -10.48
CA LYS A 93 59.97 -16.40 -10.17
C LYS A 93 59.26 -15.91 -8.92
N THR A 94 59.99 -15.67 -7.83
CA THR A 94 59.43 -15.16 -6.57
C THR A 94 58.85 -13.75 -6.75
N GLU A 95 59.43 -12.92 -7.61
CA GLU A 95 58.89 -11.59 -7.91
C GLU A 95 57.57 -11.66 -8.68
N LYS A 96 57.44 -12.58 -9.64
CA LYS A 96 56.18 -12.87 -10.34
C LYS A 96 55.10 -13.36 -9.37
N GLU A 97 55.43 -14.37 -8.55
CA GLU A 97 54.52 -14.90 -7.52
C GLU A 97 54.09 -13.80 -6.53
N LYS A 98 55.02 -12.92 -6.11
CA LYS A 98 54.71 -11.77 -5.26
C LYS A 98 53.73 -10.80 -5.92
N ASN A 99 53.94 -10.47 -7.21
CA ASN A 99 53.07 -9.55 -7.93
C ASN A 99 51.68 -10.16 -8.17
N GLU A 100 51.59 -11.46 -8.47
CA GLU A 100 50.33 -12.20 -8.57
C GLU A 100 49.55 -12.14 -7.24
N LEU A 101 50.21 -12.44 -6.12
CA LEU A 101 49.60 -12.36 -4.78
C LEU A 101 49.17 -10.92 -4.41
N ILE A 102 49.87 -9.89 -4.88
CA ILE A 102 49.46 -8.49 -4.68
C ILE A 102 48.15 -8.21 -5.44
N CYS A 103 48.06 -8.62 -6.71
CA CYS A 103 46.84 -8.47 -7.50
C CYS A 103 45.65 -9.21 -6.85
N GLU A 104 45.86 -10.44 -6.38
CA GLU A 104 44.83 -11.21 -5.67
C GLU A 104 44.41 -10.53 -4.36
N PHE A 105 45.37 -10.05 -3.57
CA PHE A 105 45.09 -9.33 -2.33
C PHE A 105 44.28 -8.05 -2.58
N GLU A 106 44.62 -7.30 -3.63
CA GLU A 106 43.86 -6.11 -4.03
C GLU A 106 42.44 -6.46 -4.48
N SER A 107 42.26 -7.53 -5.24
CA SER A 107 40.94 -8.05 -5.64
C SER A 107 40.08 -8.41 -4.43
N VAL A 108 40.62 -9.24 -3.52
CA VAL A 108 39.90 -9.66 -2.30
C VAL A 108 39.58 -8.47 -1.41
N LYS A 109 40.48 -7.48 -1.32
CA LYS A 109 40.25 -6.24 -0.55
C LYS A 109 39.10 -5.43 -1.15
N GLN A 110 39.00 -5.36 -2.48
CA GLN A 110 37.91 -4.68 -3.17
C GLN A 110 36.57 -5.40 -2.97
N GLU A 111 36.53 -6.73 -3.12
CA GLU A 111 35.35 -7.55 -2.83
C GLU A 111 34.89 -7.41 -1.36
N LEU A 112 35.83 -7.37 -0.41
CA LEU A 112 35.51 -7.14 1.00
C LEU A 112 34.88 -5.75 1.25
N LYS A 113 35.25 -4.75 0.45
CA LYS A 113 34.66 -3.41 0.55
C LYS A 113 33.24 -3.40 0.01
N GLU A 114 33.03 -3.99 -1.15
CA GLU A 114 31.71 -4.07 -1.81
C GLU A 114 30.71 -4.86 -0.95
N THR A 115 31.09 -6.04 -0.47
CA THR A 115 30.25 -6.85 0.43
C THR A 115 29.90 -6.14 1.74
N LYS A 116 30.79 -5.28 2.27
CA LYS A 116 30.48 -4.45 3.44
C LYS A 116 29.47 -3.36 3.11
N GLU A 117 29.57 -2.71 1.96
CA GLU A 117 28.63 -1.68 1.52
C GLU A 117 27.24 -2.29 1.29
N GLU A 118 27.16 -3.45 0.64
CA GLU A 118 25.92 -4.21 0.46
C GLU A 118 25.31 -4.64 1.79
N LEU A 119 26.12 -5.14 2.73
CA LEU A 119 25.64 -5.50 4.07
C LEU A 119 25.05 -4.29 4.82
N MET A 120 25.66 -3.12 4.70
CA MET A 120 25.17 -1.90 5.34
C MET A 120 23.86 -1.43 4.70
N LYS A 121 23.73 -1.54 3.37
CA LYS A 121 22.47 -1.27 2.67
C LYS A 121 21.38 -2.23 3.11
N GLU A 122 21.65 -3.53 3.14
CA GLU A 122 20.69 -4.56 3.58
C GLU A 122 20.25 -4.34 5.03
N LYS A 123 21.16 -3.95 5.93
CA LYS A 123 20.81 -3.58 7.32
C LYS A 123 19.87 -2.37 7.39
N HIS A 124 20.11 -1.37 6.55
CA HIS A 124 19.24 -0.21 6.46
C HIS A 124 17.85 -0.60 5.94
N ASP A 125 17.79 -1.33 4.84
CA ASP A 125 16.55 -1.80 4.21
C ASP A 125 15.76 -2.68 5.19
N ASN A 126 16.42 -3.59 5.91
CA ASN A 126 15.80 -4.41 6.95
C ASN A 126 15.17 -3.57 8.08
N THR A 127 15.85 -2.50 8.49
CA THR A 127 15.32 -1.58 9.50
C THR A 127 14.06 -0.86 9.01
N VAL A 128 14.05 -0.40 7.76
CA VAL A 128 12.88 0.21 7.12
C VAL A 128 11.73 -0.80 7.05
N LEU A 129 11.99 -2.02 6.57
CA LEU A 129 11.00 -3.09 6.48
C LEU A 129 10.41 -3.46 7.84
N ILE A 130 11.21 -3.54 8.90
CA ILE A 130 10.71 -3.76 10.26
C ILE A 130 9.76 -2.63 10.67
N SER A 131 10.13 -1.38 10.37
CA SER A 131 9.31 -0.22 10.72
C SER A 131 7.96 -0.23 9.99
N GLU A 132 7.95 -0.54 8.69
CA GLU A 132 6.74 -0.68 7.89
C GLU A 132 5.88 -1.84 8.38
N LYS A 133 6.48 -2.99 8.69
CA LYS A 133 5.77 -4.15 9.24
C LYS A 133 5.07 -3.80 10.56
N VAL A 134 5.72 -3.02 11.43
CA VAL A 134 5.11 -2.55 12.67
C VAL A 134 3.95 -1.59 12.39
N GLN A 135 4.07 -0.70 11.41
CA GLN A 135 2.99 0.20 11.01
C GLN A 135 1.79 -0.56 10.42
N GLN A 136 2.05 -1.52 9.53
CA GLN A 136 1.02 -2.40 8.95
C GLN A 136 0.30 -3.21 10.04
N LYS A 137 1.03 -3.75 11.02
CA LYS A 137 0.43 -4.47 12.16
C LYS A 137 -0.50 -3.55 12.98
N LYS A 138 -0.08 -2.32 13.27
CA LYS A 138 -0.94 -1.33 13.97
C LYS A 138 -2.17 -0.96 13.15
N LEU A 139 -2.04 -0.85 11.84
CA LEU A 139 -3.17 -0.58 10.95
C LEU A 139 -4.16 -1.76 10.96
N LEU A 140 -3.66 -2.99 10.90
CA LEU A 140 -4.47 -4.20 10.99
C LEU A 140 -5.23 -4.27 12.33
N GLU A 141 -4.59 -3.96 13.45
CA GLU A 141 -5.24 -3.89 14.77
C GLU A 141 -6.40 -2.88 14.78
N LYS A 142 -6.25 -1.72 14.11
CA LYS A 142 -7.34 -0.75 13.95
C LYS A 142 -8.50 -1.32 13.12
N TYR A 143 -8.20 -1.96 11.99
CA TYR A 143 -9.22 -2.62 11.17
C TYR A 143 -9.97 -3.70 11.95
N THR A 144 -9.27 -4.55 12.70
CA THR A 144 -9.89 -5.58 13.54
C THR A 144 -10.82 -4.96 14.57
N ARG A 145 -10.38 -3.90 15.25
CA ARG A 145 -11.20 -3.20 16.26
C ARG A 145 -12.46 -2.59 15.66
N VAL A 146 -12.33 -1.87 14.55
CA VAL A 146 -13.47 -1.22 13.91
C VAL A 146 -14.43 -2.23 13.29
N SER A 147 -13.92 -3.33 12.74
CA SER A 147 -14.74 -4.45 12.26
C SER A 147 -15.61 -5.03 13.40
N GLN A 148 -15.01 -5.23 14.58
CA GLN A 148 -15.75 -5.68 15.77
C GLN A 148 -16.86 -4.71 16.15
N PHE A 149 -16.57 -3.41 16.21
CA PHE A 149 -17.60 -2.40 16.49
C PHE A 149 -18.69 -2.35 15.41
N ALA A 150 -18.35 -2.58 14.14
CA ALA A 150 -19.34 -2.61 13.06
C ALA A 150 -20.30 -3.80 13.21
N VAL A 151 -19.80 -4.96 13.65
CA VAL A 151 -20.64 -6.14 13.96
C VAL A 151 -21.57 -5.82 15.13
N GLU A 152 -21.04 -5.25 16.22
CA GLU A 152 -21.84 -4.87 17.39
C GLU A 152 -22.93 -3.83 17.04
N GLU A 153 -22.60 -2.82 16.24
CA GLU A 153 -23.58 -1.84 15.75
C GLU A 153 -24.68 -2.50 14.89
N TYR A 154 -24.31 -3.46 14.05
CA TYR A 154 -25.26 -4.20 13.20
C TYR A 154 -26.18 -5.10 14.04
N GLU A 155 -25.64 -5.84 15.00
CA GLU A 155 -26.41 -6.70 15.91
C GLU A 155 -27.42 -5.87 16.71
N ALA A 156 -27.00 -4.73 17.27
CA ALA A 156 -27.90 -3.83 18.00
C ALA A 156 -29.02 -3.27 17.11
N LEU A 157 -28.73 -2.97 15.83
CA LEU A 157 -29.73 -2.54 14.87
C LEU A 157 -30.70 -3.68 14.52
N GLN A 158 -30.20 -4.91 14.38
CA GLN A 158 -31.00 -6.10 14.12
C GLN A 158 -31.98 -6.40 15.26
N ASP A 159 -31.51 -6.29 16.51
CA ASP A 159 -32.36 -6.44 17.70
C ASP A 159 -33.47 -5.39 17.74
N THR A 160 -33.12 -4.13 17.46
CA THR A 160 -34.08 -3.03 17.39
C THR A 160 -35.14 -3.28 16.31
N LEU A 161 -34.71 -3.72 15.11
CA LEU A 161 -35.61 -4.04 14.01
C LEU A 161 -36.55 -5.20 14.34
N HIS A 162 -36.03 -6.24 15.00
CA HIS A 162 -36.84 -7.38 15.43
C HIS A 162 -37.91 -6.95 16.45
N LEU A 163 -37.54 -6.13 17.42
CA LEU A 163 -38.48 -5.56 18.37
C LEU A 163 -39.56 -4.71 17.68
N GLU A 164 -39.19 -3.82 16.75
CA GLU A 164 -40.16 -3.02 15.99
C GLU A 164 -41.12 -3.89 15.18
N LYS A 165 -40.63 -4.96 14.54
CA LYS A 165 -41.50 -5.90 13.81
C LYS A 165 -42.51 -6.56 14.73
N ASN A 166 -42.09 -7.01 15.92
CA ASN A 166 -42.98 -7.64 16.89
C ASN A 166 -44.02 -6.67 17.45
N LEU A 167 -43.62 -5.43 17.77
CA LEU A 167 -44.56 -4.40 18.20
C LEU A 167 -45.55 -4.03 17.09
N ARG A 168 -45.11 -4.02 15.83
CA ARG A 168 -45.98 -3.77 14.69
C ARG A 168 -47.00 -4.88 14.51
N THR A 169 -46.60 -6.15 14.59
CA THR A 169 -47.52 -7.28 14.45
C THR A 169 -48.53 -7.32 15.60
N GLU A 170 -48.10 -7.02 16.83
CA GLU A 170 -48.98 -6.89 17.99
C GLU A 170 -49.99 -5.75 17.81
N ALA A 171 -49.54 -4.57 17.38
CA ALA A 171 -50.41 -3.43 17.10
C ALA A 171 -51.43 -3.72 15.98
N GLU A 172 -51.01 -4.39 14.90
CA GLU A 172 -51.91 -4.82 13.83
C GLU A 172 -52.96 -5.82 14.32
N THR A 173 -52.55 -6.76 15.19
CA THR A 173 -53.45 -7.76 15.80
C THR A 173 -54.46 -7.08 16.72
N PHE A 174 -54.01 -6.15 17.56
CA PHE A 174 -54.86 -5.35 18.43
C PHE A 174 -55.89 -4.53 17.62
N ALA A 175 -55.45 -3.86 16.55
CA ALA A 175 -56.35 -3.08 15.70
C ALA A 175 -57.43 -3.96 15.02
N ARG A 176 -57.06 -5.16 14.56
CA ARG A 176 -58.04 -6.13 14.01
C ARG A 176 -59.06 -6.55 15.05
N ASN A 177 -58.61 -6.91 16.25
CA ASN A 177 -59.49 -7.33 17.35
C ASN A 177 -60.46 -6.19 17.74
N MET A 178 -59.94 -4.98 17.87
CA MET A 178 -60.75 -3.79 18.17
C MET A 178 -61.79 -3.52 17.09
N LEU A 179 -61.45 -3.66 15.80
CA LEU A 179 -62.40 -3.48 14.70
C LEU A 179 -63.50 -4.55 14.73
N VAL A 180 -63.16 -5.80 15.02
CA VAL A 180 -64.14 -6.89 15.17
C VAL A 180 -65.10 -6.58 16.32
N GLU A 181 -64.60 -6.18 17.48
CA GLU A 181 -65.43 -5.80 18.62
C GLU A 181 -66.30 -4.56 18.32
N GLN A 182 -65.76 -3.54 17.67
CA GLN A 182 -66.53 -2.37 17.24
C GLN A 182 -67.66 -2.76 16.29
N LYS A 183 -67.40 -3.64 15.31
CA LYS A 183 -68.43 -4.16 14.40
C LYS A 183 -69.48 -4.95 15.17
N LYS A 184 -69.10 -5.80 16.13
CA LYS A 184 -70.04 -6.57 16.97
C LYS A 184 -70.95 -5.63 17.76
N LEU A 185 -70.37 -4.65 18.46
CA LEU A 185 -71.13 -3.65 19.23
C LEU A 185 -72.05 -2.82 18.35
N LYS A 186 -71.59 -2.41 17.16
CA LYS A 186 -72.40 -1.69 16.20
C LYS A 186 -73.60 -2.52 15.74
N ARG A 187 -73.39 -3.80 15.38
CA ARG A 187 -74.49 -4.72 15.04
C ARG A 187 -75.48 -4.86 16.18
N GLN A 188 -75.01 -5.03 17.43
CA GLN A 188 -75.88 -5.12 18.60
C GLN A 188 -76.69 -3.83 18.82
N SER A 189 -76.06 -2.66 18.67
CA SER A 189 -76.73 -1.36 18.75
C SER A 189 -77.78 -1.19 17.65
N ASP A 190 -77.46 -1.55 16.41
CA ASP A 190 -78.38 -1.46 15.28
C ASP A 190 -79.60 -2.37 15.47
N ILE A 191 -79.41 -3.59 16.00
CA ILE A 191 -80.50 -4.52 16.33
C ILE A 191 -81.43 -3.93 17.40
N LEU A 192 -80.87 -3.36 18.47
CA LEU A 192 -81.67 -2.71 19.52
C LEU A 192 -82.48 -1.53 18.96
N MET A 193 -81.86 -0.70 18.10
CA MET A 193 -82.53 0.43 17.45
C MET A 193 -83.58 0.02 16.40
N GLN A 194 -83.42 -1.13 15.74
CA GLN A 194 -84.40 -1.67 14.79
C GLN A 194 -85.57 -2.36 15.50
N SER A 195 -85.32 -2.99 16.66
CA SER A 195 -86.32 -3.68 17.46
C SER A 195 -87.41 -2.77 18.05
N SER A 196 -87.22 -1.44 18.00
CA SER A 196 -88.23 -0.47 18.43
C SER A 196 -89.39 -0.24 17.45
N SER A 197 -89.37 -0.73 16.19
CA SER A 197 -90.56 -0.70 15.31
C SER A 197 -90.40 -1.44 13.95
N SER A 198 -90.39 -2.77 13.87
CA SER A 198 -90.37 -3.43 12.53
C SER A 198 -91.14 -4.74 12.36
N SER A 199 -91.82 -4.82 11.21
CA SER A 199 -92.53 -5.97 10.64
C SER A 199 -91.63 -7.21 10.45
N LEU A 200 -92.18 -8.41 10.68
CA LEU A 200 -91.52 -9.73 10.60
C LEU A 200 -90.67 -9.95 9.33
N ALA A 201 -91.13 -9.46 8.17
CA ALA A 201 -90.39 -9.59 6.91
C ALA A 201 -89.07 -8.81 6.90
N LEU A 202 -89.00 -7.67 7.60
CA LEU A 202 -87.75 -6.90 7.73
C LEU A 202 -86.76 -7.62 8.65
N GLN A 203 -87.26 -8.25 9.72
CA GLN A 203 -86.40 -9.01 10.63
C GLN A 203 -85.77 -10.24 9.96
N GLU A 204 -86.53 -10.91 9.08
CA GLU A 204 -86.01 -12.02 8.29
C GLU A 204 -84.99 -11.57 7.23
N ALA A 205 -85.24 -10.45 6.54
CA ALA A 205 -84.27 -9.86 5.61
C ALA A 205 -82.96 -9.45 6.32
N LEU A 206 -83.05 -8.88 7.52
CA LEU A 206 -81.88 -8.53 8.34
C LEU A 206 -81.10 -9.76 8.80
N SER A 207 -81.79 -10.84 9.17
CA SER A 207 -81.17 -12.14 9.49
C SER A 207 -80.37 -12.69 8.29
N GLN A 208 -80.96 -12.64 7.09
CA GLN A 208 -80.28 -13.05 5.86
C GLN A 208 -79.07 -12.17 5.54
N VAL A 209 -79.16 -10.85 5.73
CA VAL A 209 -78.02 -9.94 5.55
C VAL A 209 -76.90 -10.27 6.56
N VAL A 210 -77.22 -10.59 7.81
CA VAL A 210 -76.23 -10.99 8.81
C VAL A 210 -75.55 -12.30 8.42
N SER A 211 -76.31 -13.30 7.95
CA SER A 211 -75.76 -14.56 7.45
C SER A 211 -74.82 -14.32 6.27
N LEU A 212 -75.30 -13.64 5.23
CA LEU A 212 -74.51 -13.36 4.02
C LEU A 212 -73.26 -12.52 4.33
N THR A 213 -73.34 -11.59 5.29
CA THR A 213 -72.18 -10.80 5.71
C THR A 213 -71.14 -11.65 6.42
N ASN A 214 -71.57 -12.59 7.26
CA ASN A 214 -70.66 -13.53 7.91
C ASN A 214 -70.02 -14.48 6.88
N ASP A 215 -70.81 -15.05 5.98
CA ASP A 215 -70.30 -15.96 4.93
C ASP A 215 -69.28 -15.24 4.03
N LEU A 216 -69.56 -13.99 3.65
CA LEU A 216 -68.64 -13.18 2.87
C LEU A 216 -67.35 -12.86 3.63
N GLU A 217 -67.41 -12.61 4.94
CA GLU A 217 -66.23 -12.36 5.77
C GLU A 217 -65.37 -13.63 5.96
N VAL A 218 -66.01 -14.81 6.06
CA VAL A 218 -65.34 -16.12 6.07
C VAL A 218 -64.62 -16.37 4.74
N GLU A 219 -65.31 -16.24 3.61
CA GLU A 219 -64.73 -16.40 2.27
C GLU A 219 -63.56 -15.43 2.04
N ARG A 220 -63.70 -14.17 2.49
CA ARG A 220 -62.62 -13.18 2.37
C ARG A 220 -61.37 -13.59 3.15
N LEU A 221 -61.55 -14.12 4.36
CA LEU A 221 -60.46 -14.58 5.21
C LEU A 221 -59.81 -15.85 4.63
N GLN A 222 -60.62 -16.75 4.08
CA GLN A 222 -60.16 -17.99 3.46
C GLN A 222 -59.32 -17.72 2.20
N HIS A 223 -59.78 -16.82 1.33
CA HIS A 223 -58.99 -16.34 0.19
C HIS A 223 -57.72 -15.58 0.60
N GLN A 224 -57.76 -14.80 1.68
CA GLN A 224 -56.57 -14.12 2.20
C GLN A 224 -55.52 -15.13 2.69
N ASN A 225 -55.95 -16.17 3.40
CA ASN A 225 -55.06 -17.23 3.85
C ASN A 225 -54.51 -18.06 2.68
N GLN A 226 -55.32 -18.39 1.68
CA GLN A 226 -54.84 -19.08 0.47
C GLN A 226 -53.79 -18.27 -0.28
N ARG A 227 -54.00 -16.95 -0.46
CA ARG A 227 -53.00 -16.08 -1.09
C ARG A 227 -51.67 -16.08 -0.32
N ARG A 228 -51.73 -15.95 1.01
CA ARG A 228 -50.53 -16.02 1.86
C ARG A 228 -49.81 -17.35 1.72
N GLN A 229 -50.54 -18.47 1.72
CA GLN A 229 -49.94 -19.80 1.57
C GLN A 229 -49.26 -19.98 0.21
N MET A 230 -49.86 -19.44 -0.86
CA MET A 230 -49.26 -19.48 -2.20
C MET A 230 -48.03 -18.58 -2.30
N GLU A 231 -48.05 -17.40 -1.70
CA GLU A 231 -46.89 -16.50 -1.60
C GLU A 231 -45.74 -17.14 -0.83
N GLU A 232 -46.02 -17.76 0.32
CA GLU A 232 -45.02 -18.49 1.11
C GLU A 232 -44.42 -19.65 0.33
N LYS A 233 -45.25 -20.45 -0.37
CA LYS A 233 -44.76 -21.53 -1.24
C LYS A 233 -43.86 -21.02 -2.36
N LEU A 234 -44.20 -19.87 -2.95
CA LEU A 234 -43.40 -19.24 -4.00
C LEU A 234 -42.04 -18.77 -3.43
N GLN A 235 -42.04 -18.16 -2.25
CA GLN A 235 -40.82 -17.70 -1.56
C GLN A 235 -39.96 -18.87 -1.08
N SER A 236 -40.58 -19.97 -0.63
CA SER A 236 -39.88 -21.16 -0.16
C SER A 236 -39.48 -22.11 -1.28
N CYS A 237 -39.87 -21.83 -2.53
CA CYS A 237 -39.56 -22.66 -3.68
C CYS A 237 -38.04 -22.73 -3.89
N GLU A 238 -37.53 -23.94 -4.08
CA GLU A 238 -36.10 -24.20 -4.27
C GLU A 238 -35.56 -23.44 -5.47
N ALA A 239 -36.31 -23.35 -6.56
CA ALA A 239 -35.94 -22.58 -7.74
C ALA A 239 -35.69 -21.08 -7.44
N GLN A 240 -36.43 -20.48 -6.49
CA GLN A 240 -36.21 -19.08 -6.10
C GLN A 240 -34.90 -18.94 -5.31
N ARG A 241 -34.59 -19.89 -4.41
CA ARG A 241 -33.30 -19.91 -3.71
C ARG A 241 -32.15 -20.15 -4.68
N GLU A 242 -32.29 -21.11 -5.59
CA GLU A 242 -31.32 -21.41 -6.64
C GLU A 242 -31.08 -20.19 -7.53
N LEU A 243 -32.12 -19.48 -7.97
CA LEU A 243 -31.98 -18.23 -8.71
C LEU A 243 -31.19 -17.18 -7.94
N THR A 244 -31.45 -17.01 -6.64
CA THR A 244 -30.67 -16.05 -5.83
C THR A 244 -29.21 -16.47 -5.69
N THR A 245 -28.93 -17.77 -5.55
CA THR A 245 -27.58 -18.32 -5.47
C THR A 245 -26.84 -18.18 -6.81
N LEU A 246 -27.50 -18.49 -7.92
CA LEU A 246 -26.95 -18.34 -9.27
C LEU A 246 -26.64 -16.88 -9.59
N ARG A 247 -27.53 -15.94 -9.20
CA ARG A 247 -27.26 -14.50 -9.36
C ARG A 247 -25.98 -14.07 -8.64
N ARG A 248 -25.82 -14.45 -7.37
CA ARG A 248 -24.59 -14.16 -6.60
C ARG A 248 -23.35 -14.79 -7.23
N LYS A 249 -23.46 -16.04 -7.71
CA LYS A 249 -22.36 -16.72 -8.39
C LYS A 249 -21.96 -16.01 -9.69
N LEU A 250 -22.94 -15.50 -10.43
CA LEU A 250 -22.71 -14.74 -11.65
C LEU A 250 -21.99 -13.42 -11.33
N GLU A 251 -22.41 -12.71 -10.29
CA GLU A 251 -21.78 -11.47 -9.80
C GLU A 251 -20.29 -11.69 -9.44
N LEU A 252 -19.97 -12.75 -8.69
CA LEU A 252 -18.59 -13.11 -8.35
C LEU A 252 -17.74 -13.46 -9.57
N LEU A 253 -18.31 -14.19 -10.54
CA LEU A 253 -17.61 -14.54 -11.78
C LEU A 253 -17.37 -13.30 -12.65
N GLU A 254 -18.28 -12.32 -12.64
CA GLU A 254 -18.08 -11.04 -13.30
C GLU A 254 -16.93 -10.26 -12.66
N GLU A 255 -16.86 -10.21 -11.33
CA GLU A 255 -15.74 -9.61 -10.59
C GLU A 255 -14.40 -10.29 -10.94
N GLU A 256 -14.31 -11.61 -10.85
CA GLU A 256 -13.10 -12.38 -11.22
C GLU A 256 -12.68 -12.14 -12.68
N ARG A 257 -13.66 -12.07 -13.59
CA ARG A 257 -13.42 -11.77 -15.01
C ARG A 257 -12.86 -10.37 -15.20
N THR A 258 -13.39 -9.36 -14.48
CA THR A 258 -12.85 -8.00 -14.54
C THR A 258 -11.42 -7.92 -13.98
N GLU A 259 -11.14 -8.57 -12.86
CA GLU A 259 -9.79 -8.63 -12.27
C GLU A 259 -8.79 -9.33 -13.19
N SER A 260 -9.19 -10.45 -13.80
CA SER A 260 -8.37 -11.17 -14.77
C SER A 260 -8.09 -10.31 -16.00
N THR A 261 -9.10 -9.58 -16.49
CA THR A 261 -8.94 -8.63 -17.60
C THR A 261 -7.95 -7.52 -17.26
N ILE A 262 -8.01 -6.97 -16.05
CA ILE A 262 -7.05 -5.97 -15.56
C ILE A 262 -5.64 -6.56 -15.47
N ARG A 263 -5.48 -7.79 -14.95
CA ARG A 263 -4.19 -8.47 -14.89
C ARG A 263 -3.59 -8.72 -16.27
N CYS A 264 -4.39 -9.19 -17.23
CA CYS A 264 -3.96 -9.34 -18.62
C CYS A 264 -3.52 -8.00 -19.22
N PHE A 265 -4.29 -6.94 -19.04
CA PHE A 265 -3.92 -5.62 -19.54
C PHE A 265 -2.57 -5.12 -18.97
N LYS A 266 -2.33 -5.32 -17.66
CA LYS A 266 -1.06 -4.98 -17.01
C LYS A 266 0.09 -5.81 -17.57
N ALA A 267 -0.08 -7.12 -17.69
CA ALA A 267 0.93 -8.01 -18.25
C ALA A 267 1.25 -7.66 -19.72
N GLU A 268 0.23 -7.35 -20.53
CA GLU A 268 0.43 -6.88 -21.90
C GLU A 268 1.20 -5.55 -21.96
N GLN A 269 0.98 -4.66 -20.98
CA GLN A 269 1.73 -3.42 -20.88
C GLN A 269 3.20 -3.68 -20.51
N GLU A 270 3.48 -4.52 -19.52
CA GLU A 270 4.84 -4.92 -19.15
C GLU A 270 5.58 -5.58 -20.33
N VAL A 271 4.90 -6.43 -21.11
CA VAL A 271 5.48 -7.03 -22.33
C VAL A 271 5.80 -5.98 -23.38
N ARG A 272 4.91 -4.98 -23.59
CA ARG A 272 5.19 -3.86 -24.50
C ARG A 272 6.39 -3.04 -24.04
N ASP A 273 6.48 -2.75 -22.74
CA ASP A 273 7.59 -1.99 -22.16
C ASP A 273 8.92 -2.75 -22.28
N LEU A 274 8.91 -4.05 -21.95
CA LEU A 274 10.08 -4.92 -22.13
C LEU A 274 10.49 -5.01 -23.60
N HIS A 275 9.55 -5.17 -24.53
CA HIS A 275 9.85 -5.18 -25.96
C HIS A 275 10.56 -3.90 -26.40
N PHE A 276 10.09 -2.73 -25.94
CA PHE A 276 10.76 -1.46 -26.20
C PHE A 276 12.19 -1.42 -25.63
N THR A 277 12.40 -1.89 -24.40
CA THR A 277 13.75 -1.94 -23.80
C THR A 277 14.69 -2.87 -24.55
N VAL A 278 14.19 -4.03 -25.02
CA VAL A 278 14.97 -4.98 -25.82
C VAL A 278 15.36 -4.36 -27.16
N GLU A 279 14.43 -3.69 -27.85
CA GLU A 279 14.74 -2.95 -29.09
C GLU A 279 15.81 -1.87 -28.88
N GLU A 280 15.73 -1.13 -27.76
CA GLU A 280 16.71 -0.09 -27.44
C GLU A 280 18.10 -0.68 -27.15
N LEU A 281 18.16 -1.77 -26.40
CA LEU A 281 19.39 -2.50 -26.12
C LEU A 281 19.98 -3.12 -27.40
N GLN A 282 19.14 -3.69 -28.29
CA GLN A 282 19.58 -4.18 -29.59
C GLN A 282 20.17 -3.05 -30.44
N LYS A 283 19.53 -1.88 -30.51
CA LYS A 283 20.11 -0.70 -31.18
C LYS A 283 21.47 -0.31 -30.62
N LYS A 284 21.61 -0.25 -29.29
CA LYS A 284 22.88 0.06 -28.61
C LYS A 284 23.97 -0.98 -28.94
N LEU A 285 23.63 -2.27 -28.88
CA LEU A 285 24.53 -3.37 -29.28
C LEU A 285 24.94 -3.26 -30.74
N GLN A 286 24.02 -2.93 -31.64
CA GLN A 286 24.29 -2.76 -33.07
C GLN A 286 25.22 -1.58 -33.36
N THR A 287 25.08 -0.48 -32.60
CA THR A 287 26.01 0.67 -32.67
C THR A 287 27.40 0.38 -32.12
N VAL A 288 27.52 -0.54 -31.16
CA VAL A 288 28.82 -0.99 -30.62
C VAL A 288 29.48 -2.02 -31.55
N ALA A 289 28.69 -2.91 -32.16
CA ALA A 289 29.18 -3.93 -33.09
C ALA A 289 29.56 -3.38 -34.47
N ASN A 290 28.95 -2.26 -34.89
CA ASN A 290 29.30 -1.52 -36.10
C ASN A 290 29.58 -0.05 -35.76
N PRO A 291 30.81 0.30 -35.34
CA PRO A 291 31.18 1.69 -35.15
C PRO A 291 31.12 2.42 -36.51
N PRO A 292 30.50 3.62 -36.60
CA PRO A 292 30.46 4.35 -37.85
C PRO A 292 31.89 4.66 -38.34
N PRO A 293 32.17 4.54 -39.65
CA PRO A 293 33.48 4.91 -40.19
C PRO A 293 33.75 6.40 -39.91
N ALA A 294 35.00 6.70 -39.55
CA ALA A 294 35.45 8.05 -39.23
C ALA A 294 35.02 9.06 -40.32
N PRO A 295 34.57 10.27 -39.95
CA PRO A 295 34.08 11.24 -40.90
C PRO A 295 35.21 11.68 -41.84
N ALA A 296 35.00 11.49 -43.15
CA ALA A 296 35.83 12.08 -44.19
C ALA A 296 35.69 13.62 -44.17
N PRO A 297 36.73 14.36 -44.56
CA PRO A 297 36.74 15.83 -44.50
C PRO A 297 35.60 16.43 -45.36
N PRO A 298 35.06 17.60 -44.94
CA PRO A 298 33.90 18.18 -45.60
C PRO A 298 34.21 18.58 -47.05
N PRO A 299 33.32 18.30 -48.01
CA PRO A 299 33.46 18.80 -49.38
C PRO A 299 33.23 20.32 -49.44
N PRO A 300 33.83 21.00 -50.43
CA PRO A 300 33.73 22.45 -50.58
C PRO A 300 32.29 22.91 -50.89
N PRO A 301 31.93 24.15 -50.51
CA PRO A 301 30.58 24.68 -50.68
C PRO A 301 30.23 24.85 -52.17
N PRO A 302 29.02 24.45 -52.61
CA PRO A 302 28.53 24.74 -53.95
C PRO A 302 28.19 26.23 -54.13
N PRO A 303 28.34 26.77 -55.36
CA PRO A 303 28.09 28.17 -55.68
C PRO A 303 26.59 28.56 -55.70
N PRO A 304 26.28 29.87 -55.55
CA PRO A 304 24.92 30.43 -55.54
C PRO A 304 24.26 30.49 -56.95
N PRO A 305 22.94 30.79 -57.04
CA PRO A 305 21.99 30.27 -58.04
C PRO A 305 21.71 31.23 -59.23
N PRO A 306 20.94 30.79 -60.25
CA PRO A 306 20.15 31.70 -61.10
C PRO A 306 18.62 31.65 -60.85
N PRO A 307 17.86 32.75 -61.10
CA PRO A 307 16.44 32.95 -60.76
C PRO A 307 15.44 32.45 -61.85
N PRO A 308 14.11 32.51 -61.59
CA PRO A 308 13.07 31.70 -62.25
C PRO A 308 12.33 32.42 -63.40
N PRO A 309 11.43 31.71 -64.12
CA PRO A 309 10.22 32.32 -64.65
C PRO A 309 8.95 31.82 -63.97
N SER A 310 8.08 32.79 -63.71
CA SER A 310 6.78 32.72 -63.07
C SER A 310 5.69 32.24 -64.02
N SER A 311 4.79 31.37 -63.57
CA SER A 311 3.40 31.35 -64.09
C SER A 311 2.44 30.70 -63.10
N SER A 312 1.71 31.56 -62.39
CA SER A 312 0.25 31.53 -62.19
C SER A 312 -0.47 30.20 -61.91
N ASN A 313 -0.93 30.11 -60.65
CA ASN A 313 -2.33 29.91 -60.21
C ASN A 313 -2.73 28.60 -59.51
N PRO A 314 -3.62 28.70 -58.49
CA PRO A 314 -3.70 27.75 -57.39
C PRO A 314 -5.12 27.19 -57.21
N LEU A 315 -5.47 26.05 -57.81
CA LEU A 315 -6.77 25.38 -57.58
C LEU A 315 -6.74 23.90 -58.00
N SER A 316 -6.28 22.95 -57.17
CA SER A 316 -6.55 21.51 -57.42
C SER A 316 -6.20 20.49 -56.32
N ALA A 317 -6.04 20.83 -55.03
CA ALA A 317 -5.77 19.78 -54.02
C ALA A 317 -6.40 19.98 -52.62
N LEU A 318 -7.50 20.72 -52.54
CA LEU A 318 -8.41 20.69 -51.38
C LEU A 318 -9.79 20.36 -51.90
N LEU A 319 -10.17 19.07 -51.95
CA LEU A 319 -11.56 18.58 -52.00
C LEU A 319 -11.59 17.04 -52.08
N SER A 320 -11.17 16.36 -51.02
CA SER A 320 -11.54 14.96 -50.73
C SER A 320 -11.26 14.69 -49.25
N LEU A 321 -12.32 14.46 -48.46
CA LEU A 321 -12.37 14.02 -47.05
C LEU A 321 -13.04 14.96 -46.03
N ILE A 322 -13.87 15.92 -46.48
CA ILE A 322 -14.89 16.52 -45.60
C ILE A 322 -16.23 16.49 -46.33
N ARG A 323 -17.02 15.44 -46.07
CA ARG A 323 -18.50 15.41 -46.18
C ARG A 323 -19.01 14.01 -45.84
N LYS A 324 -19.69 13.91 -44.70
CA LYS A 324 -21.02 13.30 -44.48
C LYS A 324 -21.12 12.84 -43.02
N LYS A 325 -22.21 13.02 -42.29
CA LYS A 325 -23.36 13.94 -42.29
C LYS A 325 -24.12 13.56 -41.01
N LYS A 326 -24.53 14.55 -40.24
CA LYS A 326 -25.35 14.45 -39.02
C LYS A 326 -26.84 14.55 -39.40
N ASP A 327 -27.67 13.84 -38.61
CA ASP A 327 -29.12 13.90 -38.36
C ASP A 327 -30.12 14.04 -39.52
N VAL A 328 -31.08 13.10 -39.54
CA VAL A 328 -32.47 13.31 -39.95
C VAL A 328 -33.39 12.52 -39.01
N SER A 329 -34.23 13.27 -38.31
CA SER A 329 -35.52 12.89 -37.72
C SER A 329 -36.50 12.53 -38.83
N ASP A 330 -37.29 11.48 -38.68
CA ASP A 330 -38.70 11.55 -39.10
C ASP A 330 -39.61 10.57 -38.35
N ASP A 331 -40.76 11.14 -38.03
CA ASP A 331 -41.96 10.66 -37.37
C ASP A 331 -42.89 10.02 -38.40
N VAL A 332 -43.54 8.89 -38.08
CA VAL A 332 -44.78 8.44 -38.76
C VAL A 332 -45.68 7.65 -37.81
N GLN A 333 -46.76 8.31 -37.40
CA GLN A 333 -48.18 7.88 -37.31
C GLN A 333 -48.55 6.71 -36.37
N LEU A 334 -49.30 6.97 -35.29
CA LEU A 334 -50.76 7.20 -35.20
C LEU A 334 -51.61 5.97 -35.56
N LEU A 335 -52.17 5.36 -34.51
CA LEU A 335 -53.46 4.69 -34.56
C LEU A 335 -54.37 5.35 -33.51
N GLU A 336 -55.46 5.90 -34.02
CA GLU A 336 -56.60 6.47 -33.30
C GLU A 336 -57.28 5.45 -32.37
N THR A 337 -57.81 5.93 -31.26
CA THR A 337 -59.19 5.63 -30.86
C THR A 337 -59.76 6.81 -30.05
N ASP A 338 -60.99 7.18 -30.39
CA ASP A 338 -61.77 8.35 -29.99
C ASP A 338 -62.00 8.54 -28.48
N SER A 339 -62.19 9.80 -28.04
CA SER A 339 -63.50 10.30 -27.59
C SER A 339 -63.47 11.72 -26.95
N THR A 340 -64.35 12.56 -27.49
CA THR A 340 -64.88 13.90 -27.12
C THR A 340 -64.81 14.44 -25.66
N LYS A 341 -64.36 15.71 -25.47
CA LYS A 341 -65.01 16.86 -24.74
C LYS A 341 -64.00 17.98 -24.29
N PRO A 342 -64.44 19.25 -24.03
CA PRO A 342 -63.62 20.48 -24.10
C PRO A 342 -62.88 20.83 -22.76
N PRO A 343 -62.05 21.91 -22.68
CA PRO A 343 -60.89 21.97 -21.81
C PRO A 343 -61.26 22.22 -20.35
N GLU A 344 -61.16 21.19 -19.53
CA GLU A 344 -61.16 21.31 -18.08
C GLU A 344 -59.75 21.68 -17.66
N VAL A 345 -59.56 22.91 -17.17
CA VAL A 345 -58.33 23.32 -16.49
C VAL A 345 -58.06 22.27 -15.42
N ASP A 346 -56.95 21.55 -15.53
CA ASP A 346 -56.65 20.40 -14.68
C ASP A 346 -56.44 20.86 -13.23
N ILE A 347 -57.54 20.93 -12.47
CA ILE A 347 -57.61 21.32 -11.06
C ILE A 347 -56.67 20.45 -10.23
N ARG A 348 -56.40 19.22 -10.68
CA ARG A 348 -55.50 18.28 -10.05
C ARG A 348 -54.04 18.71 -10.19
N GLN A 349 -53.65 19.16 -11.38
CA GLN A 349 -52.30 19.69 -11.62
C GLN A 349 -52.07 20.99 -10.84
N LEU A 350 -53.06 21.89 -10.81
CA LEU A 350 -53.01 23.12 -10.01
C LEU A 350 -52.89 22.85 -8.51
N ALA A 351 -53.63 21.86 -7.99
CA ALA A 351 -53.53 21.47 -6.58
C ALA A 351 -52.18 20.83 -6.23
N VAL A 352 -51.59 20.08 -7.17
CA VAL A 352 -50.24 19.50 -7.02
C VAL A 352 -49.18 20.60 -7.03
N ASP A 353 -49.29 21.58 -7.94
CA ASP A 353 -48.37 22.71 -8.01
C ASP A 353 -48.48 23.62 -6.77
N GLU A 354 -49.70 23.87 -6.27
CA GLU A 354 -49.92 24.61 -5.03
C GLU A 354 -49.33 23.87 -3.81
N MET A 355 -49.51 22.55 -3.75
CA MET A 355 -48.94 21.69 -2.71
C MET A 355 -47.40 21.70 -2.77
N MET A 356 -46.82 21.55 -3.96
CA MET A 356 -45.37 21.63 -4.17
C MET A 356 -44.82 23.00 -3.78
N GLN A 357 -45.53 24.09 -4.09
CA GLN A 357 -45.15 25.44 -3.67
C GLN A 357 -45.23 25.64 -2.15
N ARG A 358 -46.21 25.05 -1.46
CA ARG A 358 -46.30 25.05 0.01
C ARG A 358 -45.16 24.28 0.67
N ILE A 359 -44.77 23.14 0.10
CA ILE A 359 -43.59 22.38 0.56
C ILE A 359 -42.32 23.22 0.36
N LYS A 360 -42.18 23.87 -0.81
CA LYS A 360 -41.00 24.68 -1.16
C LYS A 360 -40.88 25.95 -0.32
N LYS A 361 -41.99 26.56 0.09
CA LYS A 361 -42.02 27.75 0.97
C LYS A 361 -41.89 27.41 2.46
N GLY A 362 -42.08 26.14 2.82
CA GLY A 362 -42.06 25.68 4.20
C GLY A 362 -43.27 26.16 5.01
N VAL A 363 -43.58 25.45 6.09
CA VAL A 363 -44.63 25.83 7.04
C VAL A 363 -43.95 26.32 8.32
N GLN A 364 -44.25 27.55 8.76
CA GLN A 364 -43.81 28.04 10.07
C GLN A 364 -44.56 27.27 11.16
N LEU A 365 -43.89 26.30 11.78
CA LEU A 365 -44.39 25.63 12.97
C LEU A 365 -44.30 26.60 14.15
N ARG A 366 -45.41 26.79 14.88
CA ARG A 366 -45.36 27.50 16.17
C ARG A 366 -44.44 26.74 17.13
N PRO A 367 -43.55 27.43 17.87
CA PRO A 367 -42.84 26.80 18.98
C PRO A 367 -43.85 26.27 20.00
N VAL A 368 -43.87 24.96 20.20
CA VAL A 368 -44.67 24.33 21.26
C VAL A 368 -43.93 24.57 22.57
N GLY A 369 -44.58 25.27 23.50
CA GLY A 369 -44.08 25.49 24.85
C GLY A 369 -43.77 24.17 25.54
N GLN A 370 -42.56 24.06 26.10
CA GLN A 370 -42.11 22.90 26.85
C GLN A 370 -42.90 22.81 28.16
N SER A 371 -43.79 21.83 28.28
CA SER A 371 -44.23 21.33 29.58
C SER A 371 -43.26 20.23 30.03
N PRO A 372 -42.88 20.19 31.33
CA PRO A 372 -41.98 19.18 31.84
C PRO A 372 -42.74 17.86 32.06
N THR A 373 -42.03 16.75 31.95
CA THR A 373 -42.44 15.37 32.31
C THR A 373 -43.26 14.57 31.27
N ARG A 374 -42.53 13.98 30.33
CA ARG A 374 -42.59 12.52 30.10
C ARG A 374 -41.25 12.08 29.54
N SER A 375 -40.58 11.19 30.26
CA SER A 375 -39.32 10.54 29.91
C SER A 375 -39.48 9.77 28.61
N ARG A 376 -39.34 10.46 27.48
CA ARG A 376 -38.97 9.86 26.21
C ARG A 376 -37.60 9.24 26.47
N ARG A 377 -37.50 7.91 26.39
CA ARG A 377 -36.21 7.23 26.26
C ARG A 377 -35.58 7.81 24.99
N LYS A 378 -34.79 8.86 25.18
CA LYS A 378 -33.82 9.31 24.22
C LYS A 378 -32.88 8.12 24.16
N MET A 379 -32.93 7.35 23.07
CA MET A 379 -31.74 6.59 22.69
C MET A 379 -30.62 7.62 22.74
N GLU A 380 -29.71 7.45 23.70
CA GLU A 380 -28.46 8.18 23.67
C GLU A 380 -27.89 7.93 22.30
N ARG A 381 -27.96 8.95 21.45
CA ARG A 381 -27.17 8.99 20.23
C ARG A 381 -25.75 9.08 20.75
N LEU A 382 -25.10 7.93 20.84
CA LEU A 382 -23.73 7.82 21.31
C LEU A 382 -22.89 8.84 20.55
N PRO A 383 -22.17 9.74 21.24
CA PRO A 383 -21.31 10.70 20.59
C PRO A 383 -19.98 9.99 20.30
N SER A 384 -19.86 9.41 19.11
CA SER A 384 -18.59 8.97 18.53
C SER A 384 -18.88 8.50 17.12
N ASN A 385 -18.01 8.83 16.16
CA ASN A 385 -18.12 8.42 14.76
C ASN A 385 -18.54 6.94 14.70
N SER A 386 -19.63 6.61 13.97
CA SER A 386 -20.06 5.21 13.80
C SER A 386 -18.87 4.37 13.33
N ALA A 387 -18.82 3.10 13.72
CA ALA A 387 -17.79 2.17 13.24
C ALA A 387 -17.62 2.24 11.71
N PHE A 388 -18.71 2.48 10.97
CA PHE A 388 -18.69 2.72 9.54
C PHE A 388 -17.93 4.00 9.12
N GLN A 389 -18.11 5.11 9.84
CA GLN A 389 -17.37 6.36 9.60
C GLN A 389 -15.90 6.24 9.99
N GLU A 390 -15.58 5.53 11.07
CA GLU A 390 -14.20 5.25 11.44
C GLU A 390 -13.52 4.33 10.43
N LEU A 391 -14.22 3.28 9.96
CA LEU A 391 -13.73 2.37 8.92
C LEU A 391 -13.42 3.14 7.63
N LYS A 392 -14.33 4.04 7.23
CA LYS A 392 -14.11 4.93 6.09
C LYS A 392 -12.87 5.82 6.30
N GLY A 393 -12.66 6.34 7.50
CA GLY A 393 -11.46 7.10 7.85
C GLY A 393 -10.17 6.28 7.73
N ILE A 394 -10.17 5.04 8.23
CA ILE A 394 -9.02 4.13 8.13
C ILE A 394 -8.72 3.78 6.66
N MET A 395 -9.76 3.52 5.86
CA MET A 395 -9.61 3.23 4.44
C MET A 395 -9.05 4.41 3.65
N VAL A 396 -9.46 5.64 3.96
CA VAL A 396 -8.93 6.85 3.30
C VAL A 396 -7.46 7.08 3.69
N MET A 397 -7.12 6.93 4.97
CA MET A 397 -5.73 7.09 5.45
C MET A 397 -4.79 6.00 4.93
N GLY A 398 -5.29 4.78 4.69
CA GLY A 398 -4.49 3.69 4.11
C GLY A 398 -4.23 3.84 2.60
N LEU A 399 -4.98 4.71 1.90
CA LEU A 399 -4.81 4.99 0.48
C LEU A 399 -3.92 6.21 0.21
N THR A 400 -3.78 7.11 1.18
CA THR A 400 -2.85 8.24 1.13
C THR A 400 -1.57 7.87 1.89
N ASN A 401 -0.58 7.31 1.19
CA ASN A 401 0.80 7.26 1.69
C ASN A 401 1.38 8.69 1.73
N GLU A 402 0.91 9.52 2.67
CA GLU A 402 1.52 10.79 3.02
C GLU A 402 1.99 10.70 4.48
N PRO A 403 3.27 10.94 4.78
CA PRO A 403 3.80 10.84 6.12
C PRO A 403 3.26 12.01 6.97
N CYS A 404 2.23 11.74 7.76
CA CYS A 404 1.72 12.72 8.71
C CYS A 404 2.72 12.85 9.89
N PHE A 405 3.68 13.76 9.73
CA PHE A 405 4.47 14.30 10.84
C PHE A 405 3.55 15.11 11.76
N THR A 406 3.05 14.48 12.82
CA THR A 406 2.69 15.19 14.05
C THR A 406 3.15 14.37 15.26
N SER A 407 4.11 14.93 15.99
CA SER A 407 4.55 14.46 17.32
C SER A 407 3.78 15.24 18.41
N PRO A 408 3.86 14.91 19.72
CA PRO A 408 4.67 13.87 20.37
C PRO A 408 3.94 13.05 21.47
N THR A 409 4.29 11.77 21.60
CA THR A 409 4.62 11.15 22.90
C THR A 409 5.41 9.89 22.61
N PHE A 410 6.74 9.98 22.73
CA PHE A 410 7.64 8.83 22.65
C PHE A 410 7.39 7.95 23.87
N SER A 411 6.68 6.83 23.67
CA SER A 411 6.56 5.79 24.69
C SER A 411 7.91 5.06 24.82
N VAL A 412 8.48 5.13 26.02
CA VAL A 412 9.72 4.46 26.48
C VAL A 412 9.70 2.94 26.19
N SER A 413 8.53 2.37 25.91
CA SER A 413 8.38 0.94 25.60
C SER A 413 8.96 0.52 24.25
N CYS A 414 9.00 1.41 23.24
CA CYS A 414 9.56 1.07 21.92
C CYS A 414 11.09 1.00 21.95
N GLN A 415 11.73 1.79 22.81
CA GLN A 415 13.19 1.85 22.91
C GLN A 415 13.77 0.59 23.57
N LYS A 416 13.04 -0.02 24.52
CA LYS A 416 13.42 -1.31 25.13
C LYS A 416 13.38 -2.47 24.15
N HIS A 417 12.42 -2.49 23.23
CA HIS A 417 12.28 -3.60 22.28
C HIS A 417 13.34 -3.57 21.17
N LEU A 418 13.81 -2.38 20.77
CA LEU A 418 14.95 -2.23 19.85
C LEU A 418 16.27 -2.63 20.51
N PHE A 419 16.48 -2.24 21.78
CA PHE A 419 17.70 -2.56 22.54
C PHE A 419 17.83 -4.06 22.87
N LEU A 420 16.71 -4.77 23.02
CA LEU A 420 16.71 -6.22 23.25
C LEU A 420 16.97 -7.05 21.97
N LEU A 421 16.60 -6.53 20.80
CA LEU A 421 16.92 -7.16 19.51
C LEU A 421 18.40 -7.01 19.14
N GLU A 422 19.05 -5.92 19.54
CA GLU A 422 20.47 -5.67 19.29
C GLU A 422 21.41 -6.54 20.16
N LYS A 423 20.90 -7.09 21.27
CA LYS A 423 21.69 -7.92 22.21
C LYS A 423 21.58 -9.44 22.03
N GLY A 424 20.82 -9.94 21.06
CA GLY A 424 20.82 -11.37 20.73
C GLY A 424 20.41 -12.31 21.87
N GLU A 425 19.69 -11.84 22.89
CA GLU A 425 19.23 -12.67 24.02
C GLU A 425 17.73 -12.96 23.91
N LEU A 426 17.37 -13.89 23.03
CA LEU A 426 16.11 -14.63 23.12
C LEU A 426 16.40 -16.11 22.86
N GLN A 427 16.91 -16.78 23.89
CA GLN A 427 16.97 -18.24 23.93
C GLN A 427 15.52 -18.78 24.00
N GLN A 428 15.02 -19.27 22.87
CA GLN A 428 13.79 -20.08 22.84
C GLN A 428 14.05 -21.40 23.55
N LYS A 429 13.41 -21.60 24.70
CA LYS A 429 13.35 -22.90 25.37
C LYS A 429 12.34 -23.78 24.62
N PRO A 430 12.69 -25.01 24.19
CA PRO A 430 11.75 -25.88 23.49
C PRO A 430 10.68 -26.42 24.46
N PRO A 431 9.45 -26.71 23.97
CA PRO A 431 8.40 -27.29 24.79
C PRO A 431 8.73 -28.74 25.12
N SER A 432 8.65 -29.10 26.39
CA SER A 432 8.74 -30.50 26.86
C SER A 432 7.49 -31.28 26.46
N ALA A 433 7.70 -32.53 26.06
CA ALA A 433 6.70 -33.52 25.67
C ALA A 433 5.72 -33.89 26.78
#